data_AF-K0RA90-F1
#
_entry.id   AF-K0RA90-F1
#
_cell.length_a   1.000
_cell.length_b   1.000
_cell.length_c   1.000
_cell.angle_alpha   90.00
_cell.angle_beta   90.00
_cell.angle_gamma   90.00
#
_symmetry.space_group_name_H-M   'P 1'
#
loop_
_entity.id
_entity.type
_entity.pdbx_description
1 polymer ?
#
loop_
_entity_poly.entity_id
_entity_poly.type
_entity_poly.pdbx_seq_one_letter_code
_entity_poly.pdbx_strand_id
1 'polypeptide(L)'
;DRAVRTTKKSEDAIDAVVILALLKNNHDGDEGDQIVCVKQFRPPLDAFTLELPAGLIDSDEEPAEAAIREFREETGYLGTVSGVLPASYLSPGLTNESACLVRLEVDLALEHNRKIHNNQVKNDSLEGCEADRGLEKILLPRKGLLRALHKHEEQGTKVFAALYSFALGMEIGEASSLSKATSNFPIVQLELDSDGNPAPETSLAVTSALRDCGFLLVKQICSRWSCSVGLFVRVDDLVKYTTEKDILKPLTEWYCALRKTKAVLLRCIAVGLELDDPDFFCKLHSADNDALRLLTYPPTQHRGNRCKEHSDYGTITLLLNDGVSGLEAFVNDQWLPIPYVEGHVVVNVGSLLSDWTGQQLKATLHRVAGPASVGSQIGKKNWKRAYQSLGRQWPISLIQMKMFQPLYSAKMASIKKMSVAQYIHFRSGGKGRDRTGIALTSTEESRLGT
;
A
#
# COMPACT_ATOMS: atom_id res chain seq x y z
N ASP A 1 -19.25 -5.28 -43.98
CA ASP A 1 -18.67 -6.61 -43.70
C ASP A 1 -18.51 -6.79 -42.21
N ARG A 2 -19.11 -7.83 -41.63
CA ARG A 2 -18.93 -8.23 -40.22
C ARG A 2 -18.71 -9.73 -40.16
N ALA A 3 -17.86 -10.20 -39.26
CA ALA A 3 -17.74 -11.64 -39.01
C ALA A 3 -19.02 -12.13 -38.31
N VAL A 4 -19.65 -13.17 -38.87
CA VAL A 4 -20.88 -13.78 -38.35
C VAL A 4 -20.63 -15.24 -38.04
N ARG A 5 -20.97 -15.67 -36.83
CA ARG A 5 -20.97 -17.09 -36.48
C ARG A 5 -22.13 -17.79 -37.19
N THR A 6 -21.81 -18.77 -38.03
CA THR A 6 -22.81 -19.53 -38.80
C THR A 6 -23.58 -20.56 -37.97
N THR A 7 -23.09 -20.88 -36.77
CA THR A 7 -23.68 -21.87 -35.84
C THR A 7 -24.57 -21.25 -34.76
N LYS A 8 -25.01 -20.00 -34.93
CA LYS A 8 -25.92 -19.32 -34.00
C LYS A 8 -27.33 -19.94 -34.07
N LYS A 9 -27.96 -20.21 -32.91
CA LYS A 9 -29.33 -20.77 -32.84
C LYS A 9 -30.38 -19.81 -33.38
N SER A 10 -30.25 -18.53 -33.06
CA SER A 10 -31.08 -17.43 -33.54
C SER A 10 -30.24 -16.13 -33.52
N GLU A 11 -30.70 -15.09 -34.24
CA GLU A 11 -29.99 -13.80 -34.25
C GLU A 11 -29.88 -13.17 -32.85
N ASP A 12 -30.86 -13.44 -31.97
CA ASP A 12 -30.94 -12.89 -30.62
C ASP A 12 -30.33 -13.79 -29.53
N ALA A 13 -29.85 -15.00 -29.87
CA ALA A 13 -29.23 -15.89 -28.90
C ALA A 13 -27.85 -15.39 -28.46
N ILE A 14 -27.56 -15.54 -27.17
CA ILE A 14 -26.23 -15.28 -26.59
C ILE A 14 -25.28 -16.40 -27.05
N ASP A 15 -24.09 -16.06 -27.56
CA ASP A 15 -23.15 -17.05 -28.09
C ASP A 15 -22.43 -17.84 -26.99
N ALA A 16 -22.03 -17.14 -25.93
CA ALA A 16 -21.04 -17.61 -24.98
C ALA A 16 -21.23 -17.02 -23.57
N VAL A 17 -20.54 -17.60 -22.61
CA VAL A 17 -20.36 -17.08 -21.25
C VAL A 17 -18.90 -16.67 -21.05
N VAL A 18 -18.69 -15.57 -20.34
CA VAL A 18 -17.39 -15.16 -19.81
C VAL A 18 -17.50 -15.16 -18.29
N ILE A 19 -16.56 -15.78 -17.60
CA ILE A 19 -16.68 -16.11 -16.19
C ILE A 19 -15.74 -15.25 -15.35
N LEU A 20 -16.30 -14.37 -14.51
CA LEU A 20 -15.54 -13.69 -13.46
C LEU A 20 -15.66 -14.50 -12.16
N ALA A 21 -14.72 -15.43 -11.96
CA ALA A 21 -14.67 -16.26 -10.77
C ALA A 21 -13.78 -15.65 -9.68
N LEU A 22 -14.39 -15.34 -8.54
CA LEU A 22 -13.71 -14.91 -7.33
C LEU A 22 -13.48 -16.11 -6.42
N LEU A 23 -12.22 -16.48 -6.28
CA LEU A 23 -11.77 -17.45 -5.30
C LEU A 23 -11.67 -16.75 -3.95
N LYS A 24 -12.71 -16.95 -3.15
CA LYS A 24 -12.81 -16.37 -1.82
C LYS A 24 -11.95 -17.17 -0.87
N ASN A 25 -10.88 -16.55 -0.42
CA ASN A 25 -10.11 -17.14 0.64
C ASN A 25 -10.81 -16.79 1.96
N ASN A 26 -11.69 -17.70 2.42
CA ASN A 26 -12.50 -17.57 3.66
C ASN A 26 -11.68 -17.35 4.95
N HIS A 27 -10.38 -17.19 4.83
CA HIS A 27 -9.42 -17.02 5.90
C HIS A 27 -8.72 -15.67 5.94
N ASP A 28 -8.74 -14.87 4.86
CA ASP A 28 -7.98 -13.62 4.74
C ASP A 28 -8.85 -12.37 4.49
N GLY A 29 -10.16 -12.54 4.30
CA GLY A 29 -11.03 -11.45 3.82
C GLY A 29 -10.67 -11.02 2.40
N ASP A 30 -11.21 -9.89 1.97
CA ASP A 30 -11.08 -9.29 0.63
C ASP A 30 -9.64 -9.12 0.09
N GLU A 31 -8.60 -9.23 0.92
CA GLU A 31 -7.17 -9.10 0.58
C GLU A 31 -6.52 -10.39 0.05
N GLY A 32 -7.10 -11.56 0.36
CA GLY A 32 -6.63 -12.86 -0.11
C GLY A 32 -7.43 -13.42 -1.30
N ASP A 33 -8.41 -12.66 -1.77
CA ASP A 33 -9.24 -13.05 -2.89
C ASP A 33 -8.42 -13.06 -4.18
N GLN A 34 -8.59 -14.13 -4.94
CA GLN A 34 -7.93 -14.30 -6.23
C GLN A 34 -8.97 -14.37 -7.32
N ILE A 35 -8.58 -13.89 -8.50
CA ILE A 35 -9.37 -14.03 -9.71
C ILE A 35 -8.81 -15.23 -10.45
N VAL A 36 -9.70 -16.19 -10.74
CA VAL A 36 -9.32 -17.38 -11.52
C VAL A 36 -9.34 -16.97 -12.99
N CYS A 37 -8.17 -17.05 -13.62
CA CYS A 37 -7.94 -16.74 -15.02
C CYS A 37 -7.41 -18.00 -15.74
N VAL A 38 -7.45 -17.96 -17.06
CA VAL A 38 -6.83 -18.97 -17.92
C VAL A 38 -5.83 -18.30 -18.86
N LYS A 39 -4.75 -19.00 -19.16
CA LYS A 39 -3.77 -18.63 -20.17
C LYS A 39 -3.81 -19.66 -21.28
N GLN A 40 -4.04 -19.25 -22.51
CA GLN A 40 -4.17 -20.17 -23.64
C GLN A 40 -3.61 -19.57 -24.92
N PHE A 41 -3.21 -20.41 -25.87
CA PHE A 41 -2.76 -19.96 -27.17
C PHE A 41 -3.96 -19.66 -28.08
N ARG A 42 -4.05 -18.44 -28.62
CA ARG A 42 -5.11 -18.03 -29.54
C ARG A 42 -4.54 -17.92 -30.96
N PRO A 43 -4.85 -18.85 -31.89
CA PRO A 43 -4.35 -18.81 -33.26
C PRO A 43 -4.58 -17.49 -34.01
N PRO A 44 -5.74 -16.80 -33.87
CA PRO A 44 -5.93 -15.50 -34.53
C PRO A 44 -4.95 -14.41 -34.11
N LEU A 45 -4.34 -14.54 -32.92
CA LEU A 45 -3.37 -13.59 -32.39
C LEU A 45 -1.93 -14.09 -32.48
N ASP A 46 -1.74 -15.35 -32.91
CA ASP A 46 -0.47 -16.09 -32.90
C ASP A 46 0.31 -15.90 -31.59
N ALA A 47 -0.40 -15.93 -30.46
CA ALA A 47 0.16 -15.60 -29.15
C ALA A 47 -0.64 -16.25 -28.01
N PHE A 48 0.03 -16.41 -26.87
CA PHE A 48 -0.65 -16.70 -25.61
C PHE A 48 -1.41 -15.47 -25.12
N THR A 49 -2.64 -15.69 -24.72
CA THR A 49 -3.50 -14.71 -24.09
C THR A 49 -3.78 -15.07 -22.65
N LEU A 50 -3.91 -14.07 -21.79
CA LEU A 50 -4.41 -14.17 -20.42
C LEU A 50 -5.85 -13.67 -20.42
N GLU A 51 -6.78 -14.53 -20.03
CA GLU A 51 -8.22 -14.35 -20.23
C GLU A 51 -9.01 -14.79 -18.99
N LEU A 52 -10.28 -14.38 -18.93
CA LEU A 52 -11.25 -14.99 -18.03
C LEU A 52 -11.67 -16.34 -18.62
N PRO A 53 -11.99 -17.35 -17.79
CA PRO A 53 -12.59 -18.59 -18.27
C PRO A 53 -13.84 -18.30 -19.11
N ALA A 54 -14.07 -19.03 -20.18
CA ALA A 54 -15.15 -18.74 -21.11
C ALA A 54 -15.51 -19.95 -21.96
N GLY A 55 -16.76 -20.03 -22.40
CA GLY A 55 -17.19 -21.12 -23.27
C GLY A 55 -18.54 -20.88 -23.92
N LEU A 56 -18.92 -21.79 -24.80
CA LEU A 56 -20.14 -21.66 -25.61
C LEU A 56 -21.36 -22.12 -24.82
N ILE A 57 -22.52 -21.58 -25.17
CA ILE A 57 -23.81 -22.02 -24.60
C ILE A 57 -24.44 -23.05 -25.55
N ASP A 58 -24.63 -24.28 -25.07
CA ASP A 58 -25.24 -25.41 -25.78
C ASP A 58 -26.77 -25.26 -25.95
N SER A 59 -27.38 -26.09 -26.82
CA SER A 59 -28.82 -26.08 -27.18
C SER A 59 -29.78 -25.95 -26.01
N ASP A 60 -29.50 -26.67 -24.93
CA ASP A 60 -30.47 -26.98 -23.88
C ASP A 60 -30.04 -26.49 -22.50
N GLU A 61 -29.08 -25.55 -22.44
CA GLU A 61 -28.55 -25.01 -21.17
C GLU A 61 -28.75 -23.51 -21.04
N GLU A 62 -29.01 -23.07 -19.81
CA GLU A 62 -29.04 -21.65 -19.44
C GLU A 62 -27.61 -21.10 -19.25
N PRO A 63 -27.38 -19.77 -19.39
CA PRO A 63 -26.04 -19.21 -19.24
C PRO A 63 -25.37 -19.50 -17.89
N ALA A 64 -26.14 -19.62 -16.81
CA ALA A 64 -25.61 -19.99 -15.51
C ALA A 64 -25.08 -21.44 -15.47
N GLU A 65 -25.75 -22.35 -16.17
CA GLU A 65 -25.38 -23.77 -16.26
C GLU A 65 -24.13 -23.95 -17.12
N ALA A 66 -24.12 -23.30 -18.29
CA ALA A 66 -22.96 -23.22 -19.17
C ALA A 66 -21.73 -22.69 -18.41
N ALA A 67 -21.89 -21.62 -17.64
CA ALA A 67 -20.79 -21.04 -16.86
C ALA A 67 -20.23 -22.00 -15.80
N ILE A 68 -21.06 -22.81 -15.13
CA ILE A 68 -20.59 -23.81 -14.16
C ILE A 68 -19.84 -24.93 -14.87
N ARG A 69 -20.37 -25.41 -16.01
CA ARG A 69 -19.79 -26.48 -16.82
C ARG A 69 -18.42 -26.08 -17.36
N GLU A 70 -18.36 -24.98 -18.12
CA GLU A 70 -17.14 -24.45 -18.75
C GLU A 70 -16.08 -24.10 -17.68
N PHE A 71 -16.47 -23.45 -16.58
CA PHE A 71 -15.55 -23.13 -15.51
C PHE A 71 -14.90 -24.37 -14.88
N ARG A 72 -15.69 -25.44 -14.69
CA ARG A 72 -15.19 -26.70 -14.14
C ARG A 72 -14.24 -27.40 -15.13
N GLU A 73 -14.57 -27.40 -16.41
CA GLU A 73 -13.76 -28.01 -17.46
C GLU A 73 -12.38 -27.33 -17.56
N GLU A 74 -12.35 -25.99 -17.67
CA GLU A 74 -11.10 -25.23 -17.84
C GLU A 74 -10.25 -25.14 -16.57
N THR A 75 -10.86 -25.08 -15.37
CA THR A 75 -10.14 -24.74 -14.13
C THR A 75 -10.13 -25.84 -13.07
N GLY A 76 -11.08 -26.78 -13.15
CA GLY A 76 -11.30 -27.85 -12.18
C GLY A 76 -12.08 -27.46 -10.94
N TYR A 77 -12.25 -26.17 -10.72
CA TYR A 77 -12.97 -25.66 -9.55
C TYR A 77 -14.47 -25.87 -9.71
N LEU A 78 -15.13 -26.12 -8.58
CA LEU A 78 -16.56 -25.98 -8.44
C LEU A 78 -16.84 -24.55 -7.97
N GLY A 79 -17.69 -23.83 -8.70
CA GLY A 79 -18.12 -22.47 -8.35
C GLY A 79 -19.64 -22.38 -8.20
N THR A 80 -20.08 -21.40 -7.41
CA THR A 80 -21.50 -21.05 -7.26
C THR A 80 -21.77 -19.74 -7.98
N VAL A 81 -22.77 -19.72 -8.87
CA VAL A 81 -23.16 -18.51 -9.59
C VAL A 81 -23.75 -17.50 -8.61
N SER A 82 -23.25 -16.28 -8.68
CA SER A 82 -23.63 -15.17 -7.80
C SER A 82 -24.17 -13.96 -8.55
N GLY A 83 -24.22 -14.03 -9.89
CA GLY A 83 -24.84 -13.03 -10.75
C GLY A 83 -24.62 -13.36 -12.22
N VAL A 84 -25.62 -13.05 -13.06
CA VAL A 84 -25.56 -13.17 -14.52
C VAL A 84 -25.93 -11.81 -15.08
N LEU A 85 -25.04 -11.23 -15.88
CA LEU A 85 -25.32 -9.97 -16.56
C LEU A 85 -26.07 -10.20 -17.87
N PRO A 86 -26.78 -9.19 -18.39
CA PRO A 86 -27.34 -9.23 -19.73
C PRO A 86 -26.27 -9.46 -20.81
N ALA A 87 -26.71 -9.85 -22.00
CA ALA A 87 -25.85 -10.00 -23.17
C ALA A 87 -25.01 -8.74 -23.41
N SER A 88 -23.71 -8.95 -23.60
CA SER A 88 -22.70 -7.93 -23.87
C SER A 88 -21.99 -8.24 -25.18
N TYR A 89 -21.61 -7.21 -25.92
CA TYR A 89 -21.01 -7.34 -27.25
C TYR A 89 -19.54 -6.97 -27.16
N LEU A 90 -18.65 -7.93 -27.45
CA LEU A 90 -17.21 -7.78 -27.21
C LEU A 90 -16.54 -6.87 -28.24
N SER A 91 -17.03 -6.87 -29.48
CA SER A 91 -16.45 -6.09 -30.58
C SER A 91 -17.50 -5.65 -31.60
N PRO A 92 -18.48 -4.80 -31.20
CA PRO A 92 -19.64 -4.46 -32.03
C PRO A 92 -19.29 -3.78 -33.38
N GLY A 93 -18.09 -3.22 -33.50
CA GLY A 93 -17.58 -2.66 -34.77
C GLY A 93 -16.98 -3.70 -35.74
N LEU A 94 -16.80 -4.95 -35.32
CA LEU A 94 -16.10 -5.99 -36.09
C LEU A 94 -16.90 -7.30 -36.19
N THR A 95 -17.56 -7.71 -35.11
CA THR A 95 -18.27 -9.00 -34.99
C THR A 95 -19.67 -8.80 -34.39
N ASN A 96 -20.56 -9.77 -34.64
CA ASN A 96 -21.85 -9.85 -33.94
C ASN A 96 -21.82 -10.79 -32.73
N GLU A 97 -20.63 -11.08 -32.22
CA GLU A 97 -20.41 -11.96 -31.08
C GLU A 97 -21.00 -11.35 -29.81
N SER A 98 -21.84 -12.14 -29.12
CA SER A 98 -22.47 -11.77 -27.86
C SER A 98 -22.09 -12.76 -26.77
N ALA A 99 -21.62 -12.27 -25.63
CA ALA A 99 -21.39 -13.08 -24.45
C ALA A 99 -22.07 -12.47 -23.25
N CYS A 100 -22.45 -13.27 -22.26
CA CYS A 100 -22.84 -12.74 -20.95
C CYS A 100 -21.70 -12.93 -19.94
N LEU A 101 -21.51 -11.93 -19.09
CA LEU A 101 -20.57 -12.03 -17.98
C LEU A 101 -21.28 -12.69 -16.80
N VAL A 102 -20.73 -13.81 -16.32
CA VAL A 102 -21.24 -14.57 -15.18
C VAL A 102 -20.26 -14.45 -14.03
N ARG A 103 -20.75 -14.02 -12.87
CA ARG A 103 -19.95 -13.96 -11.64
C ARG A 103 -20.07 -15.27 -10.87
N LEU A 104 -18.94 -15.87 -10.56
CA LEU A 104 -18.83 -17.11 -9.81
C LEU A 104 -18.07 -16.88 -8.50
N GLU A 105 -18.47 -17.59 -7.45
CA GLU A 105 -17.74 -17.64 -6.18
C GLU A 105 -17.19 -19.05 -5.98
N VAL A 106 -15.89 -19.16 -5.71
CA VAL A 106 -15.21 -20.43 -5.43
C VAL A 106 -14.90 -20.52 -3.94
N ASP A 107 -15.51 -21.51 -3.28
CA ASP A 107 -15.35 -21.74 -1.85
C ASP A 107 -14.22 -22.73 -1.56
N LEU A 108 -13.15 -22.27 -0.91
CA LEU A 108 -12.06 -23.12 -0.42
C LEU A 108 -12.40 -23.92 0.85
N ALA A 109 -13.59 -23.75 1.44
CA ALA A 109 -14.09 -24.65 2.48
C ALA A 109 -14.55 -26.00 1.91
N LEU A 110 -14.77 -26.10 0.59
CA LEU A 110 -15.04 -27.37 -0.08
C LEU A 110 -13.74 -28.17 -0.27
N GLU A 111 -13.77 -29.45 0.09
CA GLU A 111 -12.59 -30.34 0.01
C GLU A 111 -12.08 -30.48 -1.42
N HIS A 112 -12.99 -30.60 -2.39
CA HIS A 112 -12.66 -30.66 -3.82
C HIS A 112 -11.83 -29.44 -4.26
N ASN A 113 -12.33 -28.23 -4.00
CA ASN A 113 -11.65 -26.99 -4.38
C ASN A 113 -10.28 -26.85 -3.69
N ARG A 114 -10.14 -27.27 -2.43
CA ARG A 114 -8.82 -27.30 -1.77
C ARG A 114 -7.83 -28.23 -2.46
N LYS A 115 -8.28 -29.42 -2.87
CA LYS A 115 -7.42 -30.38 -3.57
C LYS A 115 -6.96 -29.84 -4.93
N ILE A 116 -7.86 -29.21 -5.69
CA ILE A 116 -7.53 -28.53 -6.95
C ILE A 116 -6.56 -27.37 -6.71
N HIS A 117 -6.76 -26.58 -5.66
CA HIS A 117 -5.89 -25.45 -5.31
C HIS A 117 -4.49 -25.88 -4.89
N ASN A 118 -4.38 -26.99 -4.14
CA ASN A 118 -3.11 -27.56 -3.71
C ASN A 118 -2.45 -28.46 -4.77
N ASN A 119 -2.99 -28.50 -6.00
CA ASN A 119 -2.55 -29.37 -7.08
C ASN A 119 -2.51 -30.89 -6.71
N GLN A 120 -3.36 -31.31 -5.77
CA GLN A 120 -3.47 -32.70 -5.30
C GLN A 120 -4.42 -33.53 -6.16
N VAL A 121 -5.38 -32.88 -6.80
CA VAL A 121 -6.28 -33.46 -7.79
C VAL A 121 -6.07 -32.64 -9.05
N LYS A 122 -5.84 -33.32 -10.17
CA LYS A 122 -5.84 -32.70 -11.51
C LYS A 122 -7.28 -32.70 -12.01
N ASN A 123 -7.62 -31.85 -12.98
CA ASN A 123 -8.97 -31.87 -13.57
C ASN A 123 -9.26 -33.27 -14.10
N ASP A 124 -10.23 -33.96 -13.47
CA ASP A 124 -10.68 -35.30 -13.87
C ASP A 124 -11.32 -35.30 -15.26
N SER A 125 -11.67 -34.13 -15.79
CA SER A 125 -12.32 -33.90 -17.08
C SER A 125 -11.37 -33.51 -18.22
N LEU A 126 -10.05 -33.63 -18.05
CA LEU A 126 -9.10 -33.59 -19.17
C LEU A 126 -9.07 -34.94 -19.92
N GLU A 127 -10.24 -35.54 -20.19
CA GLU A 127 -10.36 -36.70 -21.07
C GLU A 127 -10.21 -36.23 -22.53
N GLY A 128 -8.99 -36.43 -23.05
CA GLY A 128 -8.51 -35.86 -24.31
C GLY A 128 -7.50 -34.74 -24.01
N CYS A 129 -6.26 -34.86 -24.50
CA CYS A 129 -5.15 -33.99 -24.07
C CYS A 129 -5.38 -32.52 -24.46
N GLU A 130 -6.04 -31.73 -23.61
CA GLU A 130 -5.97 -30.26 -23.68
C GLU A 130 -4.69 -29.69 -23.05
N ALA A 131 -3.91 -30.54 -22.36
CA ALA A 131 -2.49 -30.29 -22.16
C ALA A 131 -1.73 -30.12 -23.50
N ASP A 132 -2.23 -30.70 -24.61
CA ASP A 132 -1.74 -30.42 -25.98
C ASP A 132 -2.34 -29.13 -26.59
N ARG A 133 -3.41 -28.56 -26.01
CA ARG A 133 -4.04 -27.28 -26.43
C ARG A 133 -3.45 -26.05 -25.74
N GLY A 134 -2.59 -26.23 -24.74
CA GLY A 134 -1.84 -25.13 -24.12
C GLY A 134 -2.62 -24.25 -23.16
N LEU A 135 -3.71 -24.76 -22.55
CA LEU A 135 -4.53 -24.05 -21.57
C LEU A 135 -3.96 -24.24 -20.15
N GLU A 136 -3.70 -23.14 -19.45
CA GLU A 136 -3.08 -23.08 -18.13
C GLU A 136 -3.93 -22.22 -17.18
N LYS A 137 -4.26 -22.75 -16.00
CA LYS A 137 -4.95 -22.00 -14.95
C LYS A 137 -4.00 -21.02 -14.26
N ILE A 138 -4.37 -19.74 -14.21
CA ILE A 138 -3.61 -18.67 -13.54
C ILE A 138 -4.47 -18.06 -12.43
N LEU A 139 -3.87 -17.85 -11.25
CA LEU A 139 -4.52 -17.15 -10.15
C LEU A 139 -3.89 -15.76 -9.99
N LEU A 140 -4.69 -14.72 -10.22
CA LEU A 140 -4.25 -13.33 -10.07
C LEU A 140 -4.80 -12.73 -8.78
N PRO A 141 -4.05 -11.84 -8.12
CA PRO A 141 -4.57 -11.17 -6.93
C PRO A 141 -5.69 -10.21 -7.33
N ARG A 142 -6.76 -10.16 -6.53
CA ARG A 142 -7.83 -9.18 -6.71
C ARG A 142 -7.31 -7.75 -6.48
N LYS A 143 -6.58 -7.54 -5.37
CA LYS A 143 -5.92 -6.25 -5.05
C LYS A 143 -4.63 -6.12 -5.87
N GLY A 144 -4.43 -4.98 -6.53
CA GLY A 144 -3.28 -4.78 -7.42
C GLY A 144 -3.36 -5.58 -8.72
N LEU A 145 -4.57 -5.98 -9.14
CA LEU A 145 -4.81 -6.73 -10.37
C LEU A 145 -4.18 -6.05 -11.60
N LEU A 146 -4.35 -4.74 -11.75
CA LEU A 146 -3.82 -4.00 -12.92
C LEU A 146 -2.30 -4.17 -13.06
N ARG A 147 -1.58 -4.04 -11.94
CA ARG A 147 -0.12 -4.26 -11.90
C ARG A 147 0.25 -5.70 -12.23
N ALA A 148 -0.54 -6.68 -11.78
CA ALA A 148 -0.32 -8.08 -12.13
C ALA A 148 -0.51 -8.31 -13.65
N LEU A 149 -1.53 -7.70 -14.26
CA LEU A 149 -1.78 -7.78 -15.71
C LEU A 149 -0.63 -7.16 -16.52
N HIS A 150 -0.15 -5.96 -16.17
CA HIS A 150 1.01 -5.34 -16.83
C HIS A 150 2.24 -6.25 -16.78
N LYS A 151 2.50 -6.91 -15.64
CA LYS A 151 3.64 -7.84 -15.51
C LYS A 151 3.52 -9.02 -16.48
N HIS A 152 2.32 -9.53 -16.74
CA HIS A 152 2.10 -10.59 -17.74
C HIS A 152 2.29 -10.09 -19.17
N GLU A 153 1.88 -8.85 -19.46
CA GLU A 153 2.12 -8.21 -20.75
C GLU A 153 3.61 -7.96 -21.01
N GLU A 154 4.35 -7.47 -20.02
CA GLU A 154 5.81 -7.33 -20.07
C GLU A 154 6.54 -8.66 -20.34
N GLN A 155 5.93 -9.77 -19.93
CA GLN A 155 6.40 -11.14 -20.20
C GLN A 155 5.96 -11.68 -21.58
N GLY A 156 5.30 -10.86 -22.41
CA GLY A 156 4.88 -11.20 -23.77
C GLY A 156 3.53 -11.90 -23.88
N THR A 157 2.73 -11.98 -22.80
CA THR A 157 1.37 -12.53 -22.85
C THR A 157 0.37 -11.42 -23.17
N LYS A 158 -0.47 -11.59 -24.20
CA LYS A 158 -1.51 -10.60 -24.52
C LYS A 158 -2.63 -10.67 -23.48
N VAL A 159 -3.14 -9.55 -23.00
CA VAL A 159 -4.18 -9.53 -21.96
C VAL A 159 -5.54 -9.23 -22.58
N PHE A 160 -6.56 -10.02 -22.23
CA PHE A 160 -7.93 -9.79 -22.67
C PHE A 160 -8.48 -8.46 -22.13
N ALA A 161 -9.06 -7.64 -23.00
CA ALA A 161 -9.51 -6.28 -22.66
C ALA A 161 -10.52 -6.22 -21.49
N ALA A 162 -11.35 -7.26 -21.31
CA ALA A 162 -12.28 -7.32 -20.18
C ALA A 162 -11.56 -7.39 -18.83
N LEU A 163 -10.40 -8.05 -18.75
CA LEU A 163 -9.57 -8.08 -17.54
C LEU A 163 -9.03 -6.69 -17.22
N TYR A 164 -8.50 -5.97 -18.21
CA TYR A 164 -8.05 -4.59 -18.01
C TYR A 164 -9.19 -3.66 -17.59
N SER A 165 -10.35 -3.80 -18.22
CA SER A 165 -11.55 -3.00 -17.90
C SER A 165 -12.00 -3.25 -16.47
N PHE A 166 -12.01 -4.51 -16.03
CA PHE A 166 -12.34 -4.87 -14.66
C PHE A 166 -11.31 -4.33 -13.66
N ALA A 167 -10.01 -4.51 -13.93
CA ALA A 167 -8.92 -4.03 -13.09
C ALA A 167 -8.94 -2.50 -12.92
N LEU A 168 -9.17 -1.76 -14.01
CA LEU A 168 -9.28 -0.31 -13.97
C LEU A 168 -10.51 0.14 -13.17
N GLY A 169 -11.66 -0.53 -13.37
CA GLY A 169 -12.87 -0.26 -12.59
C GLY A 169 -12.65 -0.47 -11.08
N MET A 170 -11.88 -1.50 -10.71
CA MET A 170 -11.50 -1.73 -9.32
C MET A 170 -10.62 -0.62 -8.76
N GLU A 171 -9.59 -0.17 -9.49
CA GLU A 171 -8.70 0.90 -9.04
C GLU A 171 -9.45 2.24 -8.88
N ILE A 172 -10.37 2.56 -9.80
CA ILE A 172 -11.24 3.74 -9.69
C ILE A 172 -12.14 3.65 -8.43
N GLY A 173 -12.68 2.45 -8.16
CA GLY A 173 -13.47 2.19 -6.96
C GLY A 173 -12.66 2.37 -5.68
N GLU A 174 -11.43 1.85 -5.66
CA GLU A 174 -10.49 2.00 -4.54
C GLU A 174 -10.11 3.46 -4.32
N ALA A 175 -9.74 4.20 -5.37
CA ALA A 175 -9.43 5.64 -5.28
C ALA A 175 -10.61 6.46 -4.72
N SER A 176 -11.84 6.10 -5.11
CA SER A 176 -13.06 6.74 -4.59
C SER A 176 -13.26 6.44 -3.10
N SER A 177 -12.94 5.24 -2.63
CA SER A 177 -12.96 4.88 -1.21
C SER A 177 -11.87 5.59 -0.41
N LEU A 178 -10.70 5.80 -1.03
CA LEU A 178 -9.56 6.52 -0.47
C LEU A 178 -9.93 7.97 -0.16
N SER A 179 -10.65 8.64 -1.07
CA SER A 179 -11.09 10.04 -0.87
C SER A 179 -11.93 10.25 0.39
N LYS A 180 -12.69 9.23 0.84
CA LYS A 180 -13.43 9.26 2.10
C LYS A 180 -12.52 9.03 3.32
N ALA A 181 -11.54 8.13 3.20
CA ALA A 181 -10.58 7.81 4.27
C ALA A 181 -9.54 8.93 4.51
N THR A 182 -9.15 9.65 3.45
CA THR A 182 -8.17 10.75 3.49
C THR A 182 -8.76 12.07 3.96
N SER A 183 -10.06 12.14 4.25
CA SER A 183 -10.70 13.32 4.84
C SER A 183 -10.05 13.75 6.16
N ASN A 184 -9.50 12.80 6.93
CA ASN A 184 -8.85 13.07 8.21
C ASN A 184 -7.31 13.24 8.12
N PHE A 185 -6.70 12.71 7.05
CA PHE A 185 -5.25 12.72 6.84
C PHE A 185 -4.96 13.17 5.41
N PRO A 186 -4.56 14.44 5.21
CA PRO A 186 -4.35 14.99 3.88
C PRO A 186 -3.26 14.26 3.10
N ILE A 187 -3.54 14.00 1.82
CA ILE A 187 -2.53 13.58 0.85
C ILE A 187 -2.01 14.83 0.15
N VAL A 188 -0.69 15.04 0.17
CA VAL A 188 -0.04 16.16 -0.49
C VAL A 188 0.96 15.65 -1.52
N GLN A 189 0.79 16.04 -2.77
CA GLN A 189 1.81 15.83 -3.79
C GLN A 189 2.86 16.94 -3.67
N LEU A 190 4.13 16.54 -3.52
CA LEU A 190 5.23 17.50 -3.43
C LEU A 190 5.62 17.95 -4.83
N GLU A 191 5.30 19.20 -5.17
CA GLU A 191 5.69 19.83 -6.43
C GLU A 191 6.90 20.72 -6.20
N LEU A 192 7.90 20.57 -7.06
CA LEU A 192 9.15 21.31 -7.03
C LEU A 192 9.28 22.14 -8.30
N ASP A 193 9.84 23.34 -8.17
CA ASP A 193 10.24 24.15 -9.33
C ASP A 193 11.52 23.61 -9.98
N SER A 194 11.98 24.30 -11.04
CA SER A 194 13.20 23.95 -11.78
C SER A 194 14.47 23.95 -10.93
N ASP A 195 14.46 24.70 -9.83
CA ASP A 195 15.60 24.84 -8.92
C ASP A 195 15.50 23.86 -7.72
N GLY A 196 14.45 23.03 -7.67
CA GLY A 196 14.22 22.04 -6.62
C GLY A 196 13.62 22.62 -5.33
N ASN A 197 13.07 23.84 -5.39
CA ASN A 197 12.35 24.45 -4.28
C ASN A 197 10.87 24.05 -4.32
N PRO A 198 10.23 23.89 -3.16
CA PRO A 198 8.81 23.57 -3.12
C PRO A 198 7.96 24.74 -3.61
N ALA A 199 6.94 24.45 -4.42
CA ALA A 199 5.98 25.47 -4.83
C ALA A 199 5.28 26.09 -3.59
N PRO A 200 4.90 27.38 -3.62
CA PRO A 200 4.21 28.04 -2.51
C PRO A 200 2.92 27.30 -2.09
N GLU A 201 2.14 26.83 -3.06
CA GLU A 201 0.92 26.06 -2.80
C GLU A 201 1.20 24.72 -2.11
N THR A 202 2.24 24.00 -2.56
CA THR A 202 2.72 22.79 -1.88
C THR A 202 3.13 23.08 -0.45
N SER A 203 3.85 24.18 -0.22
CA SER A 203 4.33 24.59 1.10
C SER A 203 3.16 24.90 2.05
N LEU A 204 2.14 25.58 1.55
CA LEU A 204 0.92 25.87 2.29
C LEU A 204 0.12 24.60 2.60
N ALA A 205 -0.03 23.70 1.63
CA ALA A 205 -0.75 22.43 1.81
C ALA A 205 -0.07 21.54 2.87
N VAL A 206 1.26 21.39 2.79
CA VAL A 206 2.05 20.66 3.79
C VAL A 206 1.85 21.28 5.18
N THR A 207 2.03 22.59 5.29
CA THR A 207 2.00 23.28 6.60
C THR A 207 0.59 23.26 7.21
N SER A 208 -0.46 23.44 6.41
CA SER A 208 -1.85 23.34 6.85
C SER A 208 -2.16 21.94 7.38
N ALA A 209 -1.80 20.90 6.63
CA ALA A 209 -2.05 19.52 7.05
C ALA A 209 -1.38 19.19 8.41
N LEU A 210 -0.12 19.61 8.59
CA LEU A 210 0.60 19.42 9.85
C LEU A 210 0.06 20.28 11.00
N ARG A 211 -0.51 21.45 10.72
CA ARG A 211 -1.22 22.29 11.70
C ARG A 211 -2.54 21.65 12.13
N ASP A 212 -3.26 21.02 11.21
CA ASP A 212 -4.59 20.48 11.47
C ASP A 212 -4.55 19.19 12.31
N CYS A 213 -3.76 18.20 11.89
CA CYS A 213 -3.72 16.90 12.57
C CYS A 213 -2.31 16.38 12.87
N GLY A 214 -1.24 17.12 12.53
CA GLY A 214 0.15 16.71 12.80
C GLY A 214 0.65 15.55 11.93
N PHE A 215 -0.16 15.12 10.96
CA PHE A 215 0.09 14.01 10.06
C PHE A 215 -0.28 14.39 8.62
N LEU A 216 0.43 13.82 7.65
CA LEU A 216 0.03 13.83 6.24
C LEU A 216 0.67 12.67 5.50
N LEU A 217 0.17 12.38 4.30
CA LEU A 217 0.78 11.43 3.39
C LEU A 217 1.37 12.19 2.21
N VAL A 218 2.64 11.96 1.90
CA VAL A 218 3.26 12.51 0.69
C VAL A 218 3.51 11.42 -0.34
N LYS A 219 3.16 11.71 -1.59
CA LYS A 219 3.57 10.85 -2.71
C LYS A 219 5.09 10.83 -2.80
N GLN A 220 5.66 9.65 -2.94
CA GLN A 220 7.10 9.46 -3.05
C GLN A 220 7.65 10.17 -4.29
N ILE A 221 8.62 11.08 -4.11
CA ILE A 221 9.20 11.90 -5.19
C ILE A 221 10.13 11.08 -6.11
N CYS A 222 10.63 9.92 -5.66
CA CYS A 222 11.57 9.10 -6.42
C CYS A 222 10.87 7.90 -7.09
N SER A 223 10.81 7.90 -8.42
CA SER A 223 10.08 6.98 -9.31
C SER A 223 10.56 5.52 -9.39
N ARG A 224 11.39 5.04 -8.45
CA ARG A 224 12.14 3.78 -8.64
C ARG A 224 12.33 2.91 -7.40
N TRP A 225 11.28 2.54 -6.64
CA TRP A 225 11.55 1.70 -5.45
C TRP A 225 10.52 0.60 -5.19
N SER A 226 10.94 -0.64 -5.47
CA SER A 226 10.36 -1.90 -5.00
C SER A 226 11.42 -2.68 -4.22
N CYS A 227 11.61 -2.43 -2.93
CA CYS A 227 12.48 -3.27 -2.08
C CYS A 227 12.17 -3.12 -0.58
N SER A 228 11.84 -4.25 0.05
CA SER A 228 11.59 -4.43 1.48
C SER A 228 12.90 -4.72 2.19
N VAL A 229 13.39 -3.83 3.07
CA VAL A 229 14.64 -4.08 3.83
C VAL A 229 14.66 -3.52 5.25
N GLY A 230 15.24 -4.28 6.21
CA GLY A 230 15.09 -4.13 7.67
C GLY A 230 16.37 -4.32 8.50
N LEU A 231 16.81 -3.27 9.20
CA LEU A 231 17.82 -3.22 10.27
C LEU A 231 17.95 -1.82 10.92
N PHE A 232 18.03 -1.71 12.25
CA PHE A 232 18.26 -0.42 12.91
C PHE A 232 19.76 -0.16 13.09
N VAL A 233 20.41 0.68 12.27
CA VAL A 233 21.77 1.19 12.56
C VAL A 233 22.04 2.51 11.82
N ARG A 234 22.89 3.37 12.37
CA ARG A 234 23.57 4.45 11.62
C ARG A 234 24.29 3.85 10.40
N VAL A 235 24.20 4.52 9.23
CA VAL A 235 24.76 4.02 7.96
C VAL A 235 26.27 3.73 8.05
N ASP A 236 27.03 4.55 8.77
CA ASP A 236 28.48 4.35 8.94
C ASP A 236 28.84 3.17 9.87
N ASP A 237 27.91 2.78 10.75
CA ASP A 237 28.06 1.60 11.62
C ASP A 237 27.42 0.34 11.00
N LEU A 238 26.64 0.48 9.92
CA LEU A 238 25.98 -0.61 9.20
C LEU A 238 26.99 -1.66 8.68
N VAL A 239 28.19 -1.21 8.30
CA VAL A 239 29.30 -2.07 7.83
C VAL A 239 29.81 -3.01 8.93
N LYS A 240 29.58 -2.71 10.22
CA LYS A 240 30.07 -3.52 11.35
C LYS A 240 29.11 -4.64 11.78
N TYR A 241 27.82 -4.54 11.44
CA TYR A 241 26.77 -5.39 12.04
C TYR A 241 25.98 -6.25 11.05
N THR A 242 26.23 -6.14 9.73
CA THR A 242 25.71 -7.10 8.76
C THR A 242 26.83 -7.64 7.87
N THR A 243 26.88 -8.96 7.72
CA THR A 243 27.78 -9.66 6.80
C THR A 243 27.22 -9.73 5.37
N GLU A 244 25.95 -9.38 5.19
CA GLU A 244 25.28 -9.42 3.88
C GLU A 244 25.44 -8.07 3.15
N LYS A 245 26.29 -8.05 2.12
CA LYS A 245 26.51 -6.84 1.30
C LYS A 245 25.28 -6.44 0.48
N ASP A 246 24.38 -7.39 0.21
CA ASP A 246 23.24 -7.20 -0.71
C ASP A 246 22.14 -6.28 -0.14
N ILE A 247 22.07 -6.17 1.19
CA ILE A 247 21.04 -5.38 1.89
C ILE A 247 21.43 -3.90 2.05
N LEU A 248 22.74 -3.63 2.07
CA LEU A 248 23.31 -2.31 2.38
C LEU A 248 22.98 -1.29 1.30
N LYS A 249 23.12 -1.68 0.02
CA LYS A 249 22.92 -0.78 -1.11
C LYS A 249 21.48 -0.24 -1.18
N PRO A 250 20.43 -1.08 -1.17
CA PRO A 250 19.05 -0.61 -1.11
C PRO A 250 18.80 0.30 0.10
N LEU A 251 19.30 -0.05 1.29
CA LEU A 251 19.12 0.76 2.49
C LEU A 251 19.74 2.14 2.40
N THR A 252 20.96 2.23 1.87
CA THR A 252 21.63 3.51 1.63
C THR A 252 20.81 4.35 0.65
N GLU A 253 20.30 3.75 -0.43
CA GLU A 253 19.49 4.45 -1.42
C GLU A 253 18.16 4.95 -0.80
N TRP A 254 17.50 4.13 0.02
CA TRP A 254 16.32 4.52 0.82
C TRP A 254 16.62 5.69 1.75
N TYR A 255 17.71 5.59 2.53
CA TYR A 255 18.12 6.64 3.45
C TYR A 255 18.39 7.97 2.72
N CYS A 256 19.11 7.94 1.60
CA CYS A 256 19.36 9.11 0.76
C CYS A 256 18.06 9.72 0.22
N ALA A 257 17.12 8.90 -0.25
CA ALA A 257 15.82 9.36 -0.73
C ALA A 257 15.00 10.02 0.38
N LEU A 258 14.89 9.38 1.55
CA LEU A 258 14.20 9.93 2.72
C LEU A 258 14.81 11.27 3.16
N ARG A 259 16.14 11.42 3.06
CA ARG A 259 16.81 12.70 3.37
C ARG A 259 16.48 13.81 2.38
N LYS A 260 16.34 13.50 1.09
CA LYS A 260 15.90 14.49 0.09
C LYS A 260 14.46 14.91 0.36
N THR A 261 13.56 13.95 0.58
CA THR A 261 12.16 14.22 0.93
C THR A 261 12.05 15.04 2.20
N LYS A 262 12.84 14.71 3.23
CA LYS A 262 12.99 15.52 4.45
C LYS A 262 13.32 16.98 4.11
N ALA A 263 14.34 17.22 3.30
CA ALA A 263 14.80 18.58 3.04
C ALA A 263 13.70 19.40 2.35
N VAL A 264 13.00 18.80 1.40
CA VAL A 264 11.83 19.40 0.75
C VAL A 264 10.74 19.74 1.78
N LEU A 265 10.37 18.78 2.64
CA LEU A 265 9.35 18.98 3.67
C LEU A 265 9.72 20.09 4.67
N LEU A 266 10.98 20.15 5.10
CA LEU A 266 11.47 21.19 6.00
C LEU A 266 11.44 22.58 5.34
N ARG A 267 11.75 22.67 4.03
CA ARG A 267 11.56 23.91 3.26
C ARG A 267 10.08 24.28 3.13
N CYS A 268 9.20 23.32 2.83
CA CYS A 268 7.76 23.55 2.78
C CYS A 268 7.25 24.15 4.10
N ILE A 269 7.73 23.62 5.23
CA ILE A 269 7.36 24.09 6.57
C ILE A 269 7.91 25.50 6.82
N ALA A 270 9.16 25.80 6.45
CA ALA A 270 9.73 27.15 6.60
C ALA A 270 8.93 28.18 5.79
N VAL A 271 8.63 27.88 4.53
CA VAL A 271 7.86 28.75 3.63
C VAL A 271 6.43 28.92 4.12
N GLY A 272 5.75 27.84 4.52
CA GLY A 272 4.38 27.92 5.02
C GLY A 272 4.24 28.55 6.41
N LEU A 273 5.33 28.68 7.16
CA LEU A 273 5.41 29.48 8.39
C LEU A 273 5.94 30.91 8.14
N GLU A 274 6.10 31.29 6.87
CA GLU A 274 6.52 32.64 6.45
C GLU A 274 7.88 33.05 7.05
N LEU A 275 8.82 32.11 7.14
CA LEU A 275 10.19 32.42 7.54
C LEU A 275 10.97 33.05 6.38
N ASP A 276 11.79 34.06 6.67
CA ASP A 276 12.62 34.75 5.67
C ASP A 276 13.61 33.82 4.94
N ASP A 277 14.04 32.76 5.61
CA ASP A 277 14.99 31.77 5.11
C ASP A 277 14.29 30.40 4.90
N PRO A 278 14.01 29.99 3.65
CA PRO A 278 13.40 28.69 3.34
C PRO A 278 14.23 27.51 3.85
N ASP A 279 15.54 27.66 3.99
CA ASP A 279 16.42 26.61 4.49
C ASP A 279 16.62 26.64 6.00
N PHE A 280 15.91 27.51 6.73
CA PHE A 280 16.08 27.70 8.17
C PHE A 280 16.07 26.37 8.94
N PHE A 281 15.03 25.54 8.73
CA PHE A 281 14.99 24.23 9.36
C PHE A 281 16.03 23.27 8.78
N CYS A 282 16.30 23.30 7.47
CA CYS A 282 17.32 22.43 6.86
C CYS A 282 18.71 22.65 7.45
N LYS A 283 19.10 23.90 7.71
CA LYS A 283 20.40 24.28 8.31
C LYS A 283 20.58 23.74 9.72
N LEU A 284 19.47 23.49 10.43
CA LEU A 284 19.46 22.88 11.75
C LEU A 284 19.51 21.36 11.71
N HIS A 285 19.42 20.74 10.52
CA HIS A 285 19.44 19.29 10.36
C HIS A 285 20.72 18.79 9.68
N SER A 286 21.52 18.03 10.41
CA SER A 286 22.65 17.26 9.89
C SER A 286 22.33 15.76 9.78
N ALA A 287 23.18 15.04 9.05
CA ALA A 287 23.13 13.58 8.93
C ALA A 287 23.33 12.87 10.28
N ASP A 288 24.14 13.48 11.15
CA ASP A 288 24.65 12.84 12.36
C ASP A 288 23.57 12.50 13.38
N ASN A 289 22.43 13.20 13.32
CA ASN A 289 21.30 13.03 14.24
C ASN A 289 20.05 12.44 13.57
N ASP A 290 20.17 11.95 12.33
CA ASP A 290 19.13 11.11 11.73
C ASP A 290 19.19 9.72 12.36
N ALA A 291 18.03 9.19 12.77
CA ALA A 291 17.90 7.84 13.30
C ALA A 291 17.01 7.01 12.39
N LEU A 292 17.60 6.11 11.61
CA LEU A 292 16.88 5.12 10.83
C LEU A 292 16.51 3.92 11.70
N ARG A 293 15.24 3.55 11.67
CA ARG A 293 14.64 2.47 12.44
C ARG A 293 13.89 1.52 11.54
N LEU A 294 14.10 0.23 11.73
CA LEU A 294 13.51 -0.82 10.90
C LEU A 294 12.72 -1.80 11.75
N LEU A 295 11.49 -1.42 12.06
CA LEU A 295 10.63 -2.10 13.02
C LEU A 295 10.01 -3.35 12.39
N THR A 296 9.97 -4.42 13.17
CA THR A 296 9.22 -5.65 12.86
C THR A 296 8.20 -5.90 13.96
N TYR A 297 6.92 -5.91 13.61
CA TYR A 297 5.84 -6.33 14.49
C TYR A 297 5.44 -7.76 14.14
N PRO A 298 5.99 -8.78 14.81
CA PRO A 298 5.65 -10.16 14.49
C PRO A 298 4.15 -10.42 14.71
N PRO A 299 3.54 -11.36 13.97
CA PRO A 299 2.15 -11.72 14.17
C PRO A 299 1.86 -12.13 15.63
N THR A 300 0.71 -11.70 16.17
CA THR A 300 0.35 -11.98 17.58
C THR A 300 -1.17 -12.00 17.82
N GLN A 301 -1.63 -12.69 18.86
CA GLN A 301 -3.00 -12.59 19.41
C GLN A 301 -3.21 -11.41 20.34
N HIS A 302 -2.16 -10.64 20.63
CA HIS A 302 -2.21 -9.61 21.64
C HIS A 302 -3.30 -8.56 21.35
N ARG A 303 -4.19 -8.33 22.31
CA ARG A 303 -5.34 -7.41 22.18
C ARG A 303 -5.01 -5.94 22.48
N GLY A 304 -3.85 -5.67 23.08
CA GLY A 304 -3.36 -4.31 23.34
C GLY A 304 -2.41 -3.79 22.27
N ASN A 305 -1.99 -2.54 22.44
CA ASN A 305 -1.09 -1.85 21.51
C ASN A 305 0.26 -2.58 21.35
N ARG A 306 0.71 -2.70 20.10
CA ARG A 306 2.05 -3.15 19.71
C ARG A 306 3.10 -2.06 19.96
N CYS A 307 2.69 -0.80 19.85
CA CYS A 307 3.44 0.36 20.30
C CYS A 307 2.50 1.27 21.08
N LYS A 308 2.86 1.60 22.33
CA LYS A 308 2.03 2.45 23.20
C LYS A 308 1.85 3.83 22.59
N GLU A 309 0.78 4.50 23.01
CA GLU A 309 0.52 5.90 22.68
C GLU A 309 1.71 6.77 23.07
N HIS A 310 2.20 7.56 22.10
CA HIS A 310 3.28 8.51 22.29
C HIS A 310 3.23 9.57 21.20
N SER A 311 3.96 10.67 21.41
CA SER A 311 4.39 11.56 20.33
C SER A 311 5.89 11.40 20.16
N ASP A 312 6.37 11.64 18.94
CA ASP A 312 7.79 11.53 18.67
C ASP A 312 8.56 12.66 19.36
N TYR A 313 9.75 12.35 19.87
CA TYR A 313 10.60 13.36 20.51
C TYR A 313 11.32 14.28 19.51
N GLY A 314 11.34 13.88 18.24
CA GLY A 314 12.10 14.55 17.18
C GLY A 314 11.39 15.74 16.52
N THR A 315 11.88 16.16 15.36
CA THR A 315 11.29 17.24 14.56
C THR A 315 10.19 16.73 13.64
N ILE A 316 10.55 15.94 12.62
CA ILE A 316 9.61 15.18 11.80
C ILE A 316 10.07 13.73 11.69
N THR A 317 9.11 12.86 11.43
CA THR A 317 9.31 11.45 11.18
C THR A 317 8.74 11.11 9.81
N LEU A 318 9.51 10.37 9.01
CA LEU A 318 9.05 9.78 7.76
C LEU A 318 8.90 8.28 7.98
N LEU A 319 7.71 7.76 7.70
CA LEU A 319 7.31 6.38 7.95
C LEU A 319 6.78 5.73 6.68
N LEU A 320 7.38 4.59 6.34
CA LEU A 320 6.89 3.66 5.32
C LEU A 320 6.35 2.42 6.01
N ASN A 321 5.21 1.91 5.55
CA ASN A 321 4.64 0.66 6.02
C ASN A 321 4.40 -0.29 4.84
N ASP A 322 4.27 -1.58 5.15
CA ASP A 322 4.13 -2.69 4.20
C ASP A 322 2.65 -2.94 3.78
N GLY A 323 1.75 -2.02 4.12
CA GLY A 323 0.31 -2.16 3.90
C GLY A 323 -0.42 -2.86 5.04
N VAL A 324 0.28 -3.40 6.04
CA VAL A 324 -0.38 -4.01 7.21
C VAL A 324 -0.91 -2.91 8.14
N SER A 325 -2.24 -2.90 8.32
CA SER A 325 -2.94 -1.93 9.17
C SER A 325 -2.47 -1.98 10.64
N GLY A 326 -2.48 -0.83 11.33
CA GLY A 326 -2.24 -0.77 12.77
C GLY A 326 -1.81 0.59 13.28
N LEU A 327 -1.28 1.45 12.41
CA LEU A 327 -0.94 2.82 12.77
C LEU A 327 -2.21 3.65 12.96
N GLU A 328 -2.35 4.26 14.14
CA GLU A 328 -3.47 5.14 14.48
C GLU A 328 -2.94 6.44 15.08
N ALA A 329 -3.60 7.56 14.76
CA ALA A 329 -3.35 8.87 15.34
C ALA A 329 -4.57 9.37 16.11
N PHE A 330 -4.33 10.10 17.20
CA PHE A 330 -5.38 10.66 18.05
C PHE A 330 -5.75 12.07 17.55
N VAL A 331 -6.84 12.16 16.80
CA VAL A 331 -7.31 13.39 16.13
C VAL A 331 -8.78 13.59 16.50
N ASN A 332 -9.17 14.83 16.83
CA ASN A 332 -10.55 15.17 17.23
C ASN A 332 -11.09 14.26 18.36
N ASP A 333 -10.26 14.02 19.38
CA ASP A 333 -10.55 13.16 20.54
C ASP A 333 -10.85 11.69 20.20
N GLN A 334 -10.46 11.23 19.01
CA GLN A 334 -10.66 9.86 18.54
C GLN A 334 -9.37 9.26 17.98
N TRP A 335 -9.21 7.95 18.17
CA TRP A 335 -8.17 7.19 17.49
C TRP A 335 -8.63 6.88 16.07
N LEU A 336 -7.97 7.48 15.09
CA LEU A 336 -8.27 7.29 13.67
C LEU A 336 -7.16 6.49 13.01
N PRO A 337 -7.49 5.46 12.20
CA PRO A 337 -6.50 4.69 11.45
C PRO A 337 -5.89 5.56 10.35
N ILE A 338 -4.56 5.55 10.26
CA ILE A 338 -3.87 6.20 9.13
C ILE A 338 -3.94 5.25 7.93
N PRO A 339 -4.51 5.67 6.80
CA PRO A 339 -4.64 4.79 5.64
C PRO A 339 -3.25 4.43 5.09
N TYR A 340 -3.12 3.20 4.59
CA TYR A 340 -2.02 2.86 3.70
C TYR A 340 -2.40 3.30 2.29
N VAL A 341 -1.48 4.03 1.64
CA VAL A 341 -1.59 4.38 0.23
C VAL A 341 -0.28 3.98 -0.44
N GLU A 342 -0.37 3.09 -1.43
CA GLU A 342 0.82 2.62 -2.14
C GLU A 342 1.58 3.79 -2.74
N GLY A 343 2.92 3.75 -2.64
CA GLY A 343 3.79 4.84 -3.11
C GLY A 343 3.76 6.12 -2.27
N HIS A 344 3.16 6.12 -1.08
CA HIS A 344 3.13 7.27 -0.19
C HIS A 344 3.93 7.03 1.10
N VAL A 345 4.49 8.12 1.63
CA VAL A 345 5.20 8.16 2.92
C VAL A 345 4.31 8.88 3.92
N VAL A 346 4.10 8.27 5.08
CA VAL A 346 3.43 8.94 6.21
C VAL A 346 4.44 9.87 6.88
N VAL A 347 4.06 11.13 7.05
CA VAL A 347 4.86 12.15 7.72
C VAL A 347 4.15 12.57 8.99
N ASN A 348 4.88 12.65 10.11
CA ASN A 348 4.35 13.19 11.35
C ASN A 348 5.31 14.16 12.02
N VAL A 349 4.73 15.14 12.73
CA VAL A 349 5.49 16.11 13.53
C VAL A 349 5.81 15.50 14.90
N GLY A 350 7.04 15.70 15.35
CA GLY A 350 7.47 15.40 16.70
C GLY A 350 7.44 16.64 17.60
N SER A 351 7.45 16.39 18.90
CA SER A 351 7.37 17.38 19.97
C SER A 351 8.40 18.49 19.88
N LEU A 352 9.58 18.23 19.33
CA LEU A 352 10.62 19.24 19.22
C LEU A 352 10.27 20.31 18.18
N LEU A 353 9.82 19.92 16.98
CA LEU A 353 9.37 20.89 15.97
C LEU A 353 8.05 21.57 16.38
N SER A 354 7.16 20.84 17.06
CA SER A 354 5.98 21.43 17.68
C SER A 354 6.38 22.54 18.65
N ASP A 355 7.35 22.33 19.54
CA ASP A 355 7.80 23.35 20.49
C ASP A 355 8.49 24.52 19.77
N TRP A 356 9.29 24.26 18.73
CA TRP A 356 9.96 25.28 17.93
C TRP A 356 9.01 26.24 17.24
N THR A 357 7.89 25.71 16.77
CA THR A 357 6.87 26.46 16.05
C THR A 357 5.85 27.11 17.00
N GLY A 358 6.10 27.07 18.32
CA GLY A 358 5.17 27.60 19.32
C GLY A 358 3.84 26.82 19.34
N GLN A 359 3.90 25.52 19.06
CA GLN A 359 2.77 24.60 18.92
C GLN A 359 1.84 24.90 17.75
N GLN A 360 2.29 25.70 16.77
CA GLN A 360 1.55 25.85 15.50
C GLN A 360 1.47 24.54 14.72
N LEU A 361 2.49 23.68 14.81
CA LEU A 361 2.44 22.32 14.27
C LEU A 361 2.20 21.32 15.39
N LYS A 362 1.29 20.35 15.19
CA LYS A 362 0.84 19.46 16.26
C LYS A 362 1.71 18.21 16.36
N ALA A 363 2.33 17.99 17.52
CA ALA A 363 2.93 16.70 17.86
C ALA A 363 1.87 15.68 18.30
N THR A 364 1.15 15.13 17.33
CA THR A 364 -0.02 14.27 17.56
C THR A 364 0.35 12.92 18.18
N LEU A 365 -0.42 12.51 19.19
CA LEU A 365 -0.29 11.18 19.79
C LEU A 365 -0.62 10.11 18.75
N HIS A 366 0.23 9.12 18.65
CA HIS A 366 0.04 7.98 17.77
C HIS A 366 0.41 6.67 18.47
N ARG A 367 -0.13 5.57 17.97
CA ARG A 367 0.11 4.23 18.48
C ARG A 367 0.16 3.22 17.34
N VAL A 368 0.70 2.04 17.63
CA VAL A 368 0.50 0.87 16.77
C VAL A 368 -0.44 -0.07 17.51
N ALA A 369 -1.67 -0.14 17.03
CA ALA A 369 -2.73 -0.92 17.63
C ALA A 369 -2.52 -2.43 17.35
N GLY A 370 -3.04 -3.27 18.25
CA GLY A 370 -3.00 -4.73 18.05
C GLY A 370 -4.05 -5.18 17.01
N PRO A 371 -3.89 -6.37 16.40
CA PRO A 371 -4.82 -6.91 15.38
C PRO A 371 -6.28 -7.09 15.83
N ALA A 372 -6.58 -6.92 17.12
CA ALA A 372 -7.92 -7.06 17.70
C ALA A 372 -8.40 -5.80 18.45
N SER A 373 -7.72 -4.67 18.26
CA SER A 373 -8.09 -3.37 18.83
C SER A 373 -9.34 -2.79 18.15
N VAL A 374 -10.13 -2.02 18.90
CA VAL A 374 -11.32 -1.32 18.37
C VAL A 374 -10.84 -0.21 17.43
N GLY A 375 -11.15 -0.31 16.13
CA GLY A 375 -10.67 0.62 15.08
C GLY A 375 -9.68 0.01 14.09
N SER A 376 -9.04 -1.12 14.44
CA SER A 376 -8.14 -1.85 13.53
C SER A 376 -8.93 -2.48 12.39
N GLN A 377 -8.56 -2.18 11.13
CA GLN A 377 -9.10 -2.84 9.95
C GLN A 377 -8.69 -4.32 9.85
N ILE A 378 -7.78 -4.79 10.70
CA ILE A 378 -7.44 -6.21 10.78
C ILE A 378 -8.59 -6.95 11.45
N GLY A 379 -9.33 -7.74 10.68
CA GLY A 379 -10.23 -8.75 11.20
C GLY A 379 -9.48 -9.70 12.14
N LYS A 380 -10.04 -9.96 13.32
CA LYS A 380 -9.50 -10.77 14.44
C LYS A 380 -9.00 -12.19 14.09
N LYS A 381 -9.10 -12.65 12.83
CA LYS A 381 -8.78 -14.01 12.36
C LYS A 381 -7.49 -14.11 11.51
N ASN A 382 -6.92 -13.01 10.99
CA ASN A 382 -5.82 -13.05 10.00
C ASN A 382 -4.40 -13.22 10.59
N TRP A 383 -4.23 -13.11 11.91
CA TRP A 383 -2.89 -13.10 12.54
C TRP A 383 -2.18 -14.48 12.52
N LYS A 384 -2.92 -15.61 12.48
CA LYS A 384 -2.33 -16.96 12.52
C LYS A 384 -1.59 -17.34 11.23
N ARG A 385 -1.90 -16.69 10.10
CA ARG A 385 -1.51 -17.17 8.76
C ARG A 385 -0.46 -16.33 8.04
N ALA A 386 -0.34 -15.04 8.35
CA ALA A 386 0.89 -14.27 8.07
C ALA A 386 2.14 -14.98 8.63
N TYR A 387 1.99 -15.74 9.71
CA TYR A 387 3.03 -16.56 10.32
C TYR A 387 3.44 -17.81 9.50
N GLN A 388 2.56 -18.34 8.63
CA GLN A 388 2.78 -19.61 7.92
C GLN A 388 3.15 -19.43 6.44
N SER A 389 2.73 -18.34 5.78
CA SER A 389 3.05 -18.07 4.36
C SER A 389 4.39 -17.37 4.15
N LEU A 390 4.89 -16.64 5.15
CA LEU A 390 6.22 -16.02 5.14
C LEU A 390 7.28 -17.04 5.52
N GLY A 391 7.57 -17.98 4.60
CA GLY A 391 8.69 -18.89 4.75
C GLY A 391 10.00 -18.12 4.96
N ARG A 392 10.49 -18.06 6.21
CA ARG A 392 11.80 -17.48 6.62
C ARG A 392 12.23 -16.15 5.95
N GLN A 393 11.29 -15.36 5.42
CA GLN A 393 11.57 -14.04 4.86
C GLN A 393 10.92 -13.00 5.75
N TRP A 394 11.77 -12.19 6.35
CA TRP A 394 11.47 -11.30 7.46
C TRP A 394 10.74 -10.06 6.92
N PRO A 395 9.42 -9.88 7.17
CA PRO A 395 8.71 -8.71 6.70
C PRO A 395 9.14 -7.51 7.55
N ILE A 396 9.67 -6.48 6.89
CA ILE A 396 9.89 -5.19 7.55
C ILE A 396 8.54 -4.51 7.64
N SER A 397 8.04 -4.40 8.86
CA SER A 397 6.74 -3.80 9.06
C SER A 397 6.77 -2.27 9.00
N LEU A 398 7.89 -1.61 9.37
CA LEU A 398 8.04 -0.16 9.18
C LEU A 398 9.50 0.28 8.97
N ILE A 399 9.70 1.24 8.06
CA ILE A 399 10.92 2.06 7.99
C ILE A 399 10.61 3.43 8.56
N GLN A 400 11.28 3.81 9.64
CA GLN A 400 11.06 5.08 10.34
C GLN A 400 12.36 5.86 10.44
N MET A 401 12.42 7.05 9.85
CA MET A 401 13.53 7.99 10.06
C MET A 401 13.07 9.06 11.05
N LYS A 402 13.60 9.04 12.28
CA LYS A 402 13.38 10.10 13.27
C LYS A 402 14.53 11.10 13.26
N MET A 403 14.24 12.33 13.65
CA MET A 403 15.22 13.41 13.59
C MET A 403 15.30 14.18 14.88
N PHE A 404 16.51 14.45 15.37
CA PHE A 404 16.72 15.16 16.62
C PHE A 404 17.65 16.34 16.38
N GLN A 405 17.17 17.56 16.53
CA GLN A 405 17.97 18.76 16.32
C GLN A 405 17.57 19.88 17.29
N PRO A 406 18.36 20.94 17.47
CA PRO A 406 18.05 22.10 18.34
C PRO A 406 17.59 23.37 17.59
N LEU A 407 16.85 24.28 18.25
CA LEU A 407 16.40 25.57 17.66
C LEU A 407 16.11 26.62 18.73
N TYR A 408 16.44 27.88 18.42
CA TYR A 408 16.18 29.07 19.23
C TYR A 408 14.92 29.81 18.76
N SER A 409 13.94 30.06 19.65
CA SER A 409 12.83 30.97 19.37
C SER A 409 13.07 32.32 20.04
N ALA A 410 13.15 33.39 19.26
CA ALA A 410 13.37 34.76 19.72
C ALA A 410 12.16 35.40 20.43
N LYS A 411 11.10 34.64 20.73
CA LYS A 411 9.85 35.18 21.30
C LYS A 411 9.25 34.32 22.42
N MET A 412 10.02 33.70 23.31
CA MET A 412 9.45 33.11 24.54
C MET A 412 10.38 33.21 25.75
N ALA A 413 10.13 34.17 26.63
CA ALA A 413 10.96 34.52 27.78
C ALA A 413 10.91 33.52 28.98
N SER A 414 10.38 32.30 28.81
CA SER A 414 10.17 31.36 29.93
C SER A 414 10.61 29.91 29.68
N ILE A 415 11.28 29.61 28.55
CA ILE A 415 11.64 28.23 28.20
C ILE A 415 13.04 27.86 28.73
N LYS A 416 13.13 26.70 29.39
CA LYS A 416 14.40 26.14 29.87
C LYS A 416 15.26 25.64 28.69
N LYS A 417 16.47 26.17 28.55
CA LYS A 417 17.49 25.68 27.60
C LYS A 417 18.03 24.33 28.07
N MET A 418 18.17 23.38 27.16
CA MET A 418 18.62 22.01 27.42
C MET A 418 19.41 21.53 26.20
N SER A 419 20.24 20.49 26.32
CA SER A 419 20.78 19.81 25.15
C SER A 419 19.75 18.89 24.49
N VAL A 420 19.96 18.44 23.24
CA VAL A 420 19.10 17.41 22.60
C VAL A 420 18.99 16.16 23.47
N ALA A 421 20.11 15.69 24.03
CA ALA A 421 20.12 14.55 24.94
C ALA A 421 19.33 14.82 26.23
N GLN A 422 19.46 16.02 26.81
CA GLN A 422 18.69 16.42 27.99
C GLN A 422 17.20 16.57 27.67
N TYR A 423 16.83 17.06 26.49
CA TYR A 423 15.45 17.18 26.04
C TYR A 423 14.80 15.81 25.83
N ILE A 424 15.51 14.87 25.19
CA ILE A 424 15.06 13.47 25.06
C ILE A 424 14.89 12.86 26.45
N HIS A 425 15.87 13.03 27.35
CA HIS A 425 15.79 12.51 28.71
C HIS A 425 14.57 13.08 29.46
N PHE A 426 14.39 14.40 29.40
CA PHE A 426 13.26 15.13 29.97
C PHE A 426 11.90 14.64 29.44
N ARG A 427 11.80 14.43 28.12
CA ARG A 427 10.61 13.89 27.46
C ARG A 427 10.42 12.39 27.69
N SER A 428 11.47 11.62 28.00
CA SER A 428 11.38 10.18 28.25
C SER A 428 10.90 9.79 29.66
N GLY A 429 11.02 10.67 30.67
CA GLY A 429 10.89 10.30 32.10
C GLY A 429 9.70 10.83 32.94
N GLY A 430 8.58 11.29 32.38
CA GLY A 430 7.53 11.99 33.14
C GLY A 430 6.16 12.12 32.44
N LYS A 431 5.13 12.54 33.20
CA LYS A 431 3.74 12.79 32.73
C LYS A 431 3.39 14.27 32.99
N GLY A 432 2.64 14.93 32.09
CA GLY A 432 2.01 16.25 32.37
C GLY A 432 2.26 17.36 31.35
N ARG A 433 1.58 18.50 31.55
CA ARG A 433 1.58 19.73 30.71
C ARG A 433 2.80 20.64 30.93
N ASP A 434 3.62 20.37 31.95
CA ASP A 434 4.76 21.23 32.35
C ASP A 434 6.08 20.91 31.61
N ARG A 435 5.99 20.30 30.42
CA ARG A 435 7.14 19.86 29.62
C ARG A 435 7.56 20.88 28.57
N THR A 436 7.95 22.09 29.00
CA THR A 436 8.46 23.15 28.13
C THR A 436 9.99 23.24 28.22
N GLY A 437 10.68 23.02 27.10
CA GLY A 437 12.14 23.07 27.01
C GLY A 437 12.60 23.16 25.56
N ILE A 438 13.79 23.71 25.31
CA ILE A 438 14.39 23.80 23.97
C ILE A 438 15.75 23.11 23.99
N ALA A 439 16.02 22.28 22.98
CA ALA A 439 17.28 21.55 22.81
C ALA A 439 18.41 22.40 22.20
N LEU A 440 19.68 22.05 22.47
CA LEU A 440 20.97 22.63 22.00
C LEU A 440 22.03 21.50 21.80
N THR A 441 23.08 21.73 21.02
CA THR A 441 24.30 20.88 20.96
C THR A 441 25.57 21.65 21.38
N SER A 442 26.65 20.93 21.72
CA SER A 442 27.91 21.49 22.24
C SER A 442 28.72 22.30 21.23
N THR A 443 28.56 22.05 19.91
CA THR A 443 29.17 22.83 18.83
C THR A 443 28.49 24.18 18.58
N GLU A 444 27.36 24.44 19.24
CA GLU A 444 26.51 25.62 19.02
C GLU A 444 26.65 26.66 20.13
N GLU A 445 27.03 26.26 21.35
CA GLU A 445 27.44 27.21 22.40
C GLU A 445 28.57 28.14 21.93
N SER A 446 29.45 27.63 21.06
CA SER A 446 30.54 28.41 20.45
C SER A 446 30.11 29.26 19.24
N ARG A 447 29.01 28.92 18.55
CA ARG A 447 28.49 29.66 17.38
C ARG A 447 27.48 30.74 17.75
N LEU A 448 26.87 30.63 18.93
CA LEU A 448 25.87 31.56 19.44
C LEU A 448 26.46 32.72 20.27
N GLY A 449 27.78 32.74 20.50
CA GLY A 449 28.53 33.86 21.06
C GLY A 449 27.80 34.67 22.13
N THR A 450 27.70 34.12 23.35
CA THR A 450 27.23 34.78 24.60
C THR A 450 25.98 35.66 24.51
#